data_AF-A0A5N7ZGA8-F1
#
_entry.id   AF-A0A5N7ZGA8-F1
#
_cell.length_a   1.000
_cell.length_b   1.000
_cell.length_c   1.000
_cell.angle_alpha   90.00
_cell.angle_beta   90.00
_cell.angle_gamma   90.00
#
_symmetry.space_group_name_H-M   'P 1'
#
loop_
_entity.id
_entity.type
_entity.pdbx_description
1 polymer ?
#
loop_
_entity_poly.entity_id
_entity_poly.type
_entity_poly.pdbx_seq_one_letter_code
_entity_poly.pdbx_strand_id
1 'polypeptide(L)'
;DRACYNMGTFYATGSNMPQDMEKAITWYDKASQLGNVRATETLGLMYRYGEGVPQDEAKADAYEKREDEQREAFLRQMDGM
;
A
#
# COMPACT_ATOMS: atom_id res chain seq x y z
N ASP A 1 5.64 1.91 -9.96
CA ASP A 1 4.70 1.95 -8.82
C ASP A 1 3.32 1.38 -9.20
N ARG A 2 2.68 1.87 -10.29
CA ARG A 2 1.28 1.56 -10.69
C ARG A 2 1.01 0.10 -11.06
N ALA A 3 1.96 -0.55 -11.75
CA ALA A 3 1.86 -1.96 -12.12
C ALA A 3 1.87 -2.89 -10.89
N CYS A 4 2.68 -2.57 -9.88
CA CYS A 4 2.74 -3.35 -8.64
C CYS A 4 1.42 -3.20 -7.86
N TYR A 5 0.87 -1.98 -7.78
CA TYR A 5 -0.43 -1.75 -7.16
C TYR A 5 -1.54 -2.58 -7.83
N ASN A 6 -1.61 -2.54 -9.17
CA ASN A 6 -2.61 -3.33 -9.91
C ASN A 6 -2.45 -4.84 -9.67
N MET A 7 -1.21 -5.32 -9.55
CA MET A 7 -0.94 -6.73 -9.24
C MET A 7 -1.44 -7.09 -7.83
N GLY A 8 -1.25 -6.21 -6.85
CA GLY A 8 -1.81 -6.37 -5.52
C GLY A 8 -3.34 -6.50 -5.57
N THR A 9 -4.00 -5.63 -6.33
CA THR A 9 -5.46 -5.67 -6.51
C THR A 9 -5.94 -6.95 -7.19
N PHE A 10 -5.21 -7.50 -8.16
CA PHE A 10 -5.58 -8.78 -8.78
C PHE A 10 -5.60 -9.93 -7.76
N TYR A 11 -4.60 -9.99 -6.88
CA TYR A 11 -4.57 -10.99 -5.82
C TYR A 11 -5.62 -10.73 -4.73
N ALA A 12 -5.92 -9.47 -4.42
CA ALA A 12 -6.93 -9.10 -3.43
C ALA A 12 -8.37 -9.41 -3.87
N THR A 13 -8.70 -9.22 -5.15
CA THR A 13 -10.06 -9.43 -5.68
C THR A 13 -10.31 -10.85 -6.18
N GLY A 14 -9.26 -11.66 -6.39
CA GLY A 14 -9.40 -13.00 -6.97
C GLY A 14 -9.98 -13.01 -8.39
N SER A 15 -9.85 -11.92 -9.15
CA SER A 15 -10.42 -11.83 -10.49
C SER A 15 -9.64 -12.69 -11.48
N ASN A 16 -10.14 -13.89 -11.76
CA ASN A 16 -9.56 -14.95 -12.61
C ASN A 16 -8.42 -15.79 -11.98
N MET A 17 -8.13 -15.62 -10.69
CA MET A 17 -7.20 -16.43 -9.91
C MET A 17 -7.71 -16.56 -8.47
N PRO A 18 -7.27 -17.59 -7.69
CA PRO A 18 -7.59 -17.65 -6.27
C PRO A 18 -7.14 -16.37 -5.55
N GLN A 19 -8.00 -15.87 -4.66
CA GLN A 19 -7.68 -14.75 -3.79
C GLN A 19 -6.48 -15.11 -2.89
N ASP A 20 -5.52 -14.20 -2.78
CA ASP A 20 -4.31 -14.40 -1.98
C ASP A 20 -3.88 -13.05 -1.36
N MET A 21 -4.35 -12.81 -0.13
CA MET A 21 -4.12 -11.53 0.54
C MET A 21 -2.65 -11.33 0.94
N GLU A 22 -1.90 -12.40 1.18
CA GLU A 22 -0.45 -12.31 1.46
C GLU A 22 0.32 -11.83 0.22
N LYS A 23 0.00 -12.38 -0.96
CA LYS A 23 0.56 -11.87 -2.21
C LYS A 23 0.10 -10.45 -2.50
N ALA A 24 -1.17 -10.13 -2.25
CA ALA A 24 -1.69 -8.78 -2.43
C ALA A 24 -0.86 -7.75 -1.64
N ILE A 25 -0.62 -8.03 -0.36
CA ILE A 25 0.19 -7.21 0.54
C ILE A 25 1.62 -7.08 0.05
N THR A 26 2.23 -8.17 -0.40
CA THR A 26 3.59 -8.15 -0.95
C THR A 26 3.70 -7.18 -2.13
N TRP A 27 2.70 -7.19 -3.02
CA TRP A 27 2.66 -6.30 -4.19
C TRP A 27 2.33 -4.86 -3.82
N TYR A 28 1.44 -4.63 -2.87
CA TYR A 28 1.17 -3.31 -2.34
C TYR A 28 2.40 -2.73 -1.64
N ASP A 29 3.11 -3.49 -0.82
CA ASP A 29 4.31 -2.98 -0.14
C ASP A 29 5.41 -2.63 -1.14
N LYS A 30 5.57 -3.43 -2.20
CA LYS A 30 6.46 -3.07 -3.31
C LYS A 30 6.05 -1.78 -4.01
N ALA A 31 4.75 -1.54 -4.20
CA ALA A 31 4.27 -0.28 -4.76
C ALA A 31 4.48 0.90 -3.79
N SER A 32 4.25 0.69 -2.50
CA SER A 32 4.50 1.66 -1.43
C SER A 32 5.99 2.05 -1.39
N GLN A 33 6.92 1.10 -1.45
CA GLN A 33 8.36 1.36 -1.52
C GLN A 33 8.78 2.20 -2.75
N LEU A 34 7.99 2.17 -3.83
CA LEU A 34 8.21 2.98 -5.03
C LEU A 34 7.51 4.37 -4.96
N GLY A 35 7.01 4.77 -3.79
CA GLY A 35 6.32 6.05 -3.58
C GLY A 35 4.85 6.07 -3.98
N ASN A 36 4.21 4.91 -4.15
CA ASN A 36 2.77 4.86 -4.43
C ASN A 36 1.96 5.15 -3.17
N VAL A 37 1.49 6.39 -3.02
CA VAL A 37 0.64 6.83 -1.90
C VAL A 37 -0.61 5.95 -1.74
N ARG A 38 -1.27 5.57 -2.86
CA ARG A 38 -2.48 4.70 -2.79
C ARG A 38 -2.18 3.31 -2.25
N ALA A 39 -1.02 2.74 -2.59
CA ALA A 39 -0.62 1.44 -2.06
C ALA A 39 -0.30 1.52 -0.57
N THR A 40 0.35 2.61 -0.14
CA THR A 40 0.63 2.88 1.28
C THR A 40 -0.68 3.03 2.07
N GLU A 41 -1.62 3.83 1.57
CA GLU A 41 -2.95 4.01 2.17
C GLU A 41 -3.70 2.67 2.27
N THR A 42 -3.69 1.87 1.19
CA THR A 42 -4.33 0.55 1.17
C THR A 42 -3.76 -0.36 2.28
N LEU A 43 -2.44 -0.42 2.43
CA LEU A 43 -1.81 -1.23 3.49
C LEU A 43 -2.17 -0.73 4.89
N GLY A 44 -2.19 0.59 5.10
CA GLY A 44 -2.61 1.18 6.37
C GLY A 44 -4.04 0.77 6.73
N LEU A 45 -4.98 0.88 5.79
CA LEU A 45 -6.37 0.48 5.98
C LEU A 45 -6.51 -1.03 6.21
N MET A 46 -5.77 -1.86 5.47
CA MET A 46 -5.78 -3.32 5.66
C MET A 46 -5.38 -3.72 7.07
N TYR A 47 -4.32 -3.11 7.62
CA TYR A 47 -3.90 -3.39 9.00
C TYR A 47 -4.79 -2.74 10.05
N ARG A 48 -5.38 -1.57 9.77
CA ARG A 48 -6.31 -0.89 10.70
C ARG A 48 -7.63 -1.63 10.86
N TYR A 49 -8.17 -2.19 9.78
CA TYR A 49 -9.47 -2.87 9.80
C TYR A 49 -9.39 -4.39 9.75
N GLY A 50 -8.18 -4.94 9.61
CA GLY A 50 -7.97 -6.38 9.48
C GLY A 50 -8.50 -6.96 8.16
N GLU A 51 -8.42 -6.20 7.06
CA GLU A 51 -8.88 -6.67 5.75
C GLU A 51 -7.88 -7.63 5.12
N GLY A 52 -8.15 -8.93 5.23
CA GLY A 52 -7.29 -9.99 4.69
C GLY A 52 -5.99 -10.22 5.45
N VAL A 53 -5.78 -9.49 6.56
CA VAL A 53 -4.74 -9.73 7.56
C VAL A 53 -5.28 -9.52 8.96
N PRO A 54 -4.63 -10.08 10.00
CA PRO A 54 -4.92 -9.68 11.36
C PRO A 54 -4.74 -8.17 11.53
N GLN A 55 -5.67 -7.55 12.26
CA GLN A 55 -5.55 -6.15 12.65
C GLN A 55 -4.24 -5.93 13.42
N ASP A 56 -3.53 -4.87 13.06
CA ASP A 56 -2.23 -4.51 13.63
C ASP A 56 -2.09 -2.98 13.59
N GLU A 57 -2.49 -2.33 14.69
CA GLU A 57 -2.41 -0.86 14.81
C GLU A 57 -0.98 -0.34 14.66
N ALA A 58 0.02 -1.09 15.14
CA ALA A 58 1.41 -0.65 15.04
C ALA A 58 1.88 -0.62 13.57
N LYS A 59 1.43 -1.58 12.75
CA LYS A 59 1.67 -1.54 11.30
C LYS A 59 0.85 -0.47 10.61
N ALA A 60 -0.41 -0.26 10.99
CA ALA A 60 -1.24 0.80 10.43
C ALA A 60 -0.57 2.17 10.61
N ASP A 61 -0.14 2.48 11.83
CA ASP A 61 0.58 3.71 12.17
C ASP A 61 1.92 3.84 11.41
N ALA A 62 2.61 2.73 11.16
CA ALA A 62 3.84 2.73 10.38
C ALA A 62 3.59 3.10 8.90
N TYR A 63 2.50 2.61 8.31
CA TYR A 63 2.13 2.99 6.94
C TYR A 63 1.62 4.42 6.86
N GLU A 64 0.89 4.92 7.86
CA GLU A 64 0.47 6.33 7.92
C GLU A 64 1.67 7.28 7.92
N LYS A 65 2.67 7.01 8.77
CA LYS A 65 3.93 7.79 8.78
C LYS A 65 4.63 7.76 7.42
N ARG A 66 4.66 6.59 6.78
CA ARG A 66 5.27 6.44 5.46
C ARG A 66 4.51 7.24 4.39
N GLU A 67 3.19 7.33 4.52
CA GLU A 67 2.36 8.13 3.60
C GLU A 67 2.71 9.61 3.70
N ASP A 68 2.85 10.13 4.93
CA ASP A 68 3.27 11.51 5.18
C ASP A 68 4.65 11.78 4.56
N GLU A 69 5.62 10.89 4.76
CA GLU A 69 6.95 10.99 4.14
C GLU A 69 6.88 11.01 2.60
N GLN A 70 6.00 10.22 2.00
CA GLN A 70 5.80 10.18 0.55
C GLN A 70 5.14 11.46 0.02
N ARG A 71 4.13 11.99 0.74
CA ARG A 71 3.47 13.26 0.39
C ARG A 71 4.45 14.43 0.49
N GLU A 72 5.23 14.49 1.56
CA GLU A 72 6.29 15.49 1.73
C GLU A 72 7.38 15.37 0.66
N ALA A 73 7.82 14.16 0.34
CA ALA A 73 8.78 13.94 -0.74
C ALA A 73 8.25 14.38 -2.10
N PHE A 74 6.96 14.16 -2.36
CA PHE A 74 6.29 14.62 -3.58
C PHE A 74 6.24 16.16 -3.65
N LEU A 75 5.86 16.82 -2.55
CA LEU A 75 5.83 18.29 -2.48
C LEU A 75 7.22 18.90 -2.70
N ARG A 76 8.26 18.34 -2.07
CA ARG A 76 9.65 18.80 -2.28
C ARG A 76 10.12 18.66 -3.72
N GLN A 77 9.68 17.62 -4.43
CA GLN A 77 10.00 17.46 -5.85
C GLN A 77 9.28 18.48 -6.74
N MET A 78 8.12 18.99 -6.32
CA MET A 78 7.39 20.03 -7.04
C MET A 78 7.96 21.43 -6.80
N ASP A 79 8.37 21.74 -5.56
CA ASP A 79 8.93 23.05 -5.20
C ASP A 79 10.34 23.31 -5.78
N GLY A 80 10.98 22.26 -6.32
CA GLY A 80 12.28 22.32 -6.98
C GLY A 80 12.25 22.44 -8.51
N MET A 81 11.07 22.57 -9.13
CA MET A 81 10.88 22.74 -10.58
C MET A 81 10.65 24.20 -10.97
#